data_AF-G0NCR5-F1
#
_entry.id   AF-G0NCR5-F1
#
_cell.length_a   1.000
_cell.length_b   1.000
_cell.length_c   1.000
_cell.angle_alpha   90.00
_cell.angle_beta   90.00
_cell.angle_gamma   90.00
#
_symmetry.space_group_name_H-M   'P 1'
#
loop_
_entity.id
_entity.type
_entity.pdbx_description
1 polymer ?
#
loop_
_entity_poly.entity_id
_entity_poly.type
_entity_poly.pdbx_seq_one_letter_code
_entity_poly.pdbx_strand_id
1 'polypeptide(L)'
;MRGKPSLWTAQQWRIVWEGGGQTQSNSLPILDVTLCCVTHSFIVVACSHQPFLSVLNHLSFFPSVCHIVTILFSVPGTTFDKTMPIKLLRFPFLVQKLIFEEVDLLAVISITMLSKKSNAIARACLSHHRYHLKYMQDDYFQLERKFVNEDGNTLILDFHNGKYCHLRSPYQLCRIGKQEVAIESTRTDPDGTLTARTHVFSENYDDFTIETLRYLSTLLPKLSLGLTLRVLDAETFRRTMQSIESVEEIKEMNAVGPSWHRTPVYQDEVAKLVLDECRRAKKLRLAIHTSEDFVYPTTTMPFNFDSINVTSAHWVSRELFIKLFLSCKTVVLDNKDFNDADLTSIFKAWTEGSRLEYLELDGTLNFDQGKTLNSVFEEFPRAAPVKNAIVPAASIRDSWLVKFGEGRCYRIQQRDGQTTALVYIHNYAALLSTKFQIGKEVDEMAAQLEEDGVGRHIGGHFLDENMQAEED
;
A
#
# COMPACT_ATOMS: atom_id res chain seq x y z
N MET A 1 28.40 25.83 5.08
CA MET A 1 27.66 25.04 4.09
C MET A 1 28.56 24.82 2.88
N ARG A 2 29.18 23.64 2.75
CA ARG A 2 29.91 23.23 1.53
C ARG A 2 29.15 22.04 0.96
N GLY A 3 28.70 22.16 -0.28
CA GLY A 3 28.02 21.08 -1.00
C GLY A 3 28.96 19.90 -1.20
N LYS A 4 28.47 18.69 -0.88
CA LYS A 4 29.13 17.44 -1.28
C LYS A 4 28.82 17.18 -2.77
N PRO A 5 29.78 16.73 -3.58
CA PRO A 5 29.50 16.27 -4.93
C PRO A 5 28.73 14.94 -4.86
N SER A 6 27.70 14.81 -5.70
CA SER A 6 26.98 13.55 -5.91
C SER A 6 27.93 12.49 -6.46
N LEU A 7 28.01 11.35 -5.77
CA LEU A 7 28.72 10.16 -6.21
C LEU A 7 27.85 9.45 -7.25
N TRP A 8 28.36 9.32 -8.47
CA TRP A 8 27.81 8.41 -9.47
C TRP A 8 28.32 7.00 -9.19
N THR A 9 27.44 6.05 -8.92
CA THR A 9 27.77 4.63 -8.82
C THR A 9 27.80 4.01 -10.22
N ALA A 10 28.99 3.69 -10.72
CA ALA A 10 29.16 2.83 -11.90
C ALA A 10 29.22 1.37 -11.44
N GLN A 11 28.30 0.53 -11.93
CA GLN A 11 28.42 -0.92 -11.75
C GLN A 11 29.10 -1.54 -12.99
N GLN A 12 30.21 -2.22 -12.76
CA GLN A 12 30.98 -2.91 -13.81
C GLN A 12 30.72 -4.41 -13.70
N TRP A 13 30.32 -5.03 -14.82
CA TRP A 13 30.03 -6.46 -14.88
C TRP A 13 30.94 -7.15 -15.89
N ARG A 14 31.51 -8.29 -15.48
CA ARG A 14 32.33 -9.16 -16.33
C ARG A 14 31.50 -10.38 -16.73
N ILE A 15 31.18 -10.51 -18.01
CA ILE A 15 30.49 -11.69 -18.55
C ILE A 15 31.52 -12.53 -19.30
N VAL A 16 31.79 -13.74 -18.80
CA VAL A 16 32.67 -14.71 -19.47
C VAL A 16 31.79 -15.65 -20.31
N TRP A 17 32.08 -15.72 -21.61
CA TRP A 17 31.36 -16.58 -22.54
C TRP A 17 32.14 -17.89 -22.71
N GLU A 18 31.65 -18.98 -22.11
CA GLU A 18 32.21 -20.32 -22.36
C GLU A 18 31.55 -20.92 -23.61
N GLY A 19 32.20 -20.69 -24.76
CA GLY A 19 31.88 -21.42 -25.98
C GLY A 19 32.34 -22.87 -25.84
N GLY A 20 31.41 -23.81 -25.75
CA GLY A 20 31.69 -25.24 -25.80
C GLY A 20 32.24 -25.66 -27.17
N GLY A 21 33.56 -25.62 -27.31
CA GLY A 21 34.29 -26.11 -28.47
C GLY A 21 35.76 -26.28 -28.13
N GLN A 22 36.18 -27.53 -27.94
CA GLN A 22 37.60 -27.86 -27.78
C GLN A 22 38.35 -27.53 -29.07
N THR A 23 39.21 -26.53 -29.06
CA THR A 23 40.48 -26.48 -29.80
C THR A 23 41.34 -25.30 -29.30
N GLN A 24 42.65 -25.45 -29.51
CA GLN A 24 43.75 -24.87 -28.75
C GLN A 24 43.84 -23.33 -28.70
N SER A 25 44.25 -22.87 -27.51
CA SER A 25 44.92 -21.61 -27.16
C SER A 25 44.76 -20.43 -28.13
N ASN A 26 43.64 -19.73 -28.02
CA ASN A 26 43.57 -18.29 -28.22
C ASN A 26 42.75 -17.72 -27.08
N SER A 27 43.24 -16.65 -26.45
CA SER A 27 42.57 -15.96 -25.33
C SER A 27 41.13 -15.63 -25.71
N LEU A 28 40.17 -16.14 -24.93
CA LEU A 28 38.75 -15.84 -25.08
C LEU A 28 38.54 -14.31 -25.00
N PRO A 29 37.76 -13.69 -25.91
CA PRO A 29 37.43 -12.28 -25.79
C PRO A 29 36.58 -12.07 -24.54
N ILE A 30 37.10 -11.31 -23.59
CA ILE A 30 36.38 -10.85 -22.40
C ILE A 30 35.59 -9.61 -22.81
N LEU A 31 34.26 -9.65 -22.68
CA LEU A 31 33.41 -8.49 -22.91
C LEU A 31 33.10 -7.82 -21.57
N ASP A 32 33.78 -6.72 -21.27
CA ASP A 32 33.44 -5.86 -20.14
C ASP A 32 32.34 -4.89 -20.59
N VAL A 33 31.16 -5.02 -19.98
CA VAL A 33 29.96 -4.25 -20.33
C VAL A 33 29.74 -3.20 -19.25
N THR A 34 29.87 -1.93 -19.61
CA THR A 34 29.52 -0.80 -18.72
C THR A 34 28.24 -0.16 -19.25
N LEU A 35 27.16 -0.20 -18.46
CA LEU A 35 25.96 0.59 -18.74
C LEU A 35 26.15 1.99 -18.16
N CYS A 36 26.11 3.01 -19.01
CA CYS A 36 26.00 4.40 -18.58
C CYS A 36 24.62 4.94 -19.00
N CYS A 37 23.83 5.36 -18.01
CA CYS A 37 22.55 6.03 -18.24
C CYS A 37 22.82 7.52 -18.46
N VAL A 38 22.74 7.97 -19.72
CA VAL A 38 22.95 9.39 -20.07
C VAL A 38 21.61 9.92 -20.58
N THR A 39 20.88 10.59 -19.67
CA THR A 39 19.64 11.40 -19.85
C THR A 39 18.68 11.11 -21.02
N HIS A 40 17.39 11.07 -20.65
CA HIS A 40 16.16 11.13 -21.46
C HIS A 40 15.87 10.05 -22.51
N SER A 41 16.81 9.36 -23.17
CA SER A 41 16.41 8.31 -24.15
C SER A 41 17.46 7.24 -24.49
N PHE A 42 18.66 7.26 -23.92
CA PHE A 42 19.74 6.37 -24.36
C PHE A 42 20.34 5.57 -23.20
N ILE A 43 20.40 4.25 -23.39
CA ILE A 43 21.33 3.40 -22.68
C ILE A 43 22.58 3.34 -23.56
N VAL A 44 23.69 3.90 -23.09
CA VAL A 44 24.98 3.70 -23.74
C VAL A 44 25.62 2.49 -23.08
N VAL A 45 25.81 1.43 -23.86
CA VAL A 45 26.64 0.30 -23.44
C VAL A 45 28.02 0.54 -24.01
N ALA A 46 28.97 0.88 -23.15
CA ALA A 46 30.37 1.00 -23.53
C ALA A 46 31.08 -0.35 -23.29
N CYS A 47 31.75 -0.86 -24.31
CA CYS A 47 32.76 -1.91 -24.18
C CYS A 47 34.14 -1.24 -24.28
N SER A 48 34.93 -1.25 -23.22
CA SER A 48 36.31 -0.76 -23.28
C SER A 48 37.27 -1.72 -22.57
N HIS A 49 38.52 -1.72 -23.03
CA HIS A 49 39.64 -2.35 -22.34
C HIS A 49 40.38 -1.37 -21.40
N GLN A 50 39.94 -0.11 -21.27
CA GLN A 50 40.54 0.91 -20.38
C GLN A 50 39.56 2.02 -19.94
N PRO A 51 39.72 2.62 -18.75
CA PRO A 51 38.78 3.60 -18.20
C PRO A 51 38.97 4.97 -18.88
N PHE A 52 37.87 5.62 -19.29
CA PHE A 52 37.90 7.01 -19.76
C PHE A 52 36.77 7.84 -19.15
N LEU A 53 37.17 8.95 -18.52
CA LEU A 53 36.34 10.08 -18.09
C LEU A 53 36.60 11.23 -19.07
N SER A 54 35.60 11.60 -19.87
CA SER A 54 35.28 12.97 -20.33
C SER A 54 34.62 12.99 -21.71
N VAL A 55 33.76 14.00 -21.90
CA VAL A 55 33.11 14.49 -23.12
C VAL A 55 31.76 13.86 -23.46
N LEU A 56 30.68 14.54 -23.05
CA LEU A 56 29.36 14.51 -23.71
C LEU A 56 28.70 15.88 -23.51
N ASN A 57 28.86 16.77 -24.48
CA ASN A 57 28.05 17.98 -24.63
C ASN A 57 27.65 18.09 -26.11
N HIS A 58 26.37 18.37 -26.36
CA HIS A 58 25.66 18.56 -27.64
C HIS A 58 24.87 17.35 -28.17
N LEU A 59 23.58 17.31 -27.84
CA LEU A 59 22.54 16.65 -28.64
C LEU A 59 21.27 17.50 -28.65
N SER A 60 20.73 17.77 -29.85
CA SER A 60 19.50 18.52 -30.12
C SER A 60 18.31 17.59 -30.36
N PHE A 61 17.13 18.00 -29.87
CA PHE A 61 15.87 17.25 -29.85
C PHE A 61 15.08 17.33 -31.18
N PHE A 62 14.48 16.21 -31.62
CA PHE A 62 13.41 16.16 -32.63
C PHE A 62 12.17 15.44 -32.05
N PRO A 63 10.96 15.98 -32.18
CA PRO A 63 9.74 15.30 -31.73
C PRO A 63 9.16 14.43 -32.85
N SER A 64 8.48 13.34 -32.46
CA SER A 64 7.73 12.42 -33.33
C SER A 64 8.57 11.47 -34.20
N VAL A 65 8.92 10.29 -33.67
CA VAL A 65 8.77 8.93 -34.25
C VAL A 65 9.07 7.90 -33.13
N CYS A 66 8.30 6.81 -33.09
CA CYS A 66 8.48 5.63 -32.22
C CYS A 66 9.94 5.42 -31.74
N HIS A 67 10.16 5.50 -30.42
CA HIS A 67 11.46 5.24 -29.83
C HIS A 67 11.80 3.75 -29.99
N ILE A 68 12.57 3.44 -31.04
CA ILE A 68 13.46 2.28 -30.99
C ILE A 68 14.42 2.61 -29.85
N VAL A 69 14.32 1.89 -28.73
CA VAL A 69 15.37 1.90 -27.70
C VAL A 69 16.64 1.44 -28.40
N THR A 70 17.44 2.42 -28.81
CA THR A 70 18.65 2.23 -29.56
C THR A 70 19.77 2.27 -28.55
N ILE A 71 20.30 1.10 -28.24
CA ILE A 71 21.54 1.02 -27.47
C ILE A 71 22.67 1.33 -28.45
N LEU A 72 23.27 2.51 -28.28
CA LEU A 72 24.39 2.95 -29.08
C LEU A 72 25.67 2.36 -28.46
N PHE A 73 26.39 1.59 -29.27
CA PHE A 73 27.75 1.15 -28.95
C PHE A 73 28.70 2.11 -29.66
N SER A 74 29.50 2.84 -28.90
CA SER A 74 30.60 3.62 -29.46
C SER A 74 31.88 2.81 -29.30
N VAL A 75 32.55 2.53 -30.42
CA VAL A 75 33.90 1.94 -30.42
C VAL A 75 34.91 3.09 -30.51
N PRO A 76 35.78 3.29 -29.51
CA PRO A 76 36.77 4.36 -29.56
C PRO A 76 37.72 4.17 -30.75
N GLY A 77 37.88 5.22 -31.57
CA GLY A 77 38.87 5.26 -32.66
C GLY A 77 38.33 5.02 -34.07
N THR A 78 37.03 4.76 -34.25
CA THR A 78 36.42 4.65 -35.59
C THR A 78 35.60 5.89 -35.92
N THR A 79 36.02 6.66 -36.94
CA THR A 79 35.23 7.75 -37.55
C THR A 79 34.09 7.20 -38.41
N PHE A 80 33.24 6.35 -37.84
CA PHE A 80 32.09 5.78 -38.53
C PHE A 80 30.84 6.60 -38.22
N ASP A 81 30.49 7.47 -39.16
CA ASP A 81 29.31 8.34 -39.17
C ASP A 81 27.98 7.58 -39.38
N LYS A 82 27.90 6.31 -38.96
CA LYS A 82 26.73 5.44 -39.16
C LYS A 82 26.60 4.44 -38.02
N THR A 83 26.10 4.91 -36.88
CA THR A 83 25.68 4.04 -35.78
C THR A 83 24.49 3.18 -36.22
N MET A 84 24.70 1.88 -36.37
CA MET A 84 23.59 0.95 -36.62
C MET A 84 22.91 0.58 -35.29
N PRO A 85 21.60 0.84 -35.13
CA PRO A 85 20.89 0.49 -33.91
C PRO A 85 20.81 -1.04 -33.75
N ILE A 86 21.34 -1.58 -32.65
CA ILE A 86 21.13 -2.98 -32.29
C ILE A 86 19.74 -3.11 -31.67
N LYS A 87 18.92 -4.01 -32.22
CA LYS A 87 17.57 -4.28 -31.72
C LYS A 87 17.65 -4.98 -30.36
N LEU A 88 17.00 -4.42 -29.32
CA LEU A 88 16.93 -4.98 -27.97
C LEU A 88 16.63 -6.50 -27.96
N LEU A 89 15.68 -6.95 -28.79
CA LEU A 89 15.24 -8.34 -28.84
C LEU A 89 16.25 -9.30 -29.51
N ARG A 90 17.41 -8.80 -29.97
CA ARG A 90 18.51 -9.62 -30.51
C ARG A 90 19.59 -9.93 -29.47
N PHE A 91 19.57 -9.27 -28.31
CA PHE A 91 20.52 -9.60 -27.24
C PHE A 91 20.25 -11.00 -26.65
N PRO A 92 21.25 -11.66 -26.04
CA PRO A 92 21.00 -12.82 -25.20
C PRO A 92 20.00 -12.50 -24.08
N PHE A 93 19.20 -13.49 -23.66
CA PHE A 93 18.16 -13.29 -22.66
C PHE A 93 18.68 -12.67 -21.35
N LEU A 94 19.86 -13.07 -20.88
CA LEU A 94 20.48 -12.51 -19.67
C LEU A 94 20.75 -11.00 -19.79
N VAL A 95 21.20 -10.54 -20.95
CA VAL A 95 21.43 -9.11 -21.20
C VAL A 95 20.09 -8.37 -21.29
N GLN A 96 19.08 -8.96 -21.94
CA GLN A 96 17.74 -8.38 -21.97
C GLN A 96 17.18 -8.23 -20.55
N LYS A 97 17.33 -9.26 -19.71
CA LYS A 97 16.89 -9.25 -18.32
C LYS A 97 17.52 -8.11 -17.55
N LEU A 98 18.85 -7.98 -17.60
CA LEU A 98 19.56 -6.87 -16.95
C LEU A 98 19.04 -5.50 -17.43
N ILE A 99 18.82 -5.34 -18.74
CA ILE A 99 18.27 -4.09 -19.28
C ILE A 99 16.87 -3.81 -18.69
N PHE A 100 15.97 -4.80 -18.64
CA PHE A 100 14.63 -4.60 -18.05
C PHE A 100 14.65 -4.33 -16.53
N GLU A 101 15.71 -4.76 -15.85
CA GLU A 101 15.94 -4.52 -14.42
C GLU A 101 16.44 -3.09 -14.15
N GLU A 102 17.27 -2.54 -15.03
CA GLU A 102 17.85 -1.20 -14.87
C GLU A 102 16.98 -0.08 -15.50
N VAL A 103 16.15 -0.41 -16.48
CA VAL A 103 15.33 0.57 -17.18
C VAL A 103 14.12 1.00 -16.32
N ASP A 104 13.74 2.27 -16.48
CA ASP A 104 12.57 2.84 -15.82
C ASP A 104 11.28 2.10 -16.21
N LEU A 105 10.35 2.00 -15.27
CA LEU A 105 9.13 1.20 -15.45
C LEU A 105 8.26 1.72 -16.61
N LEU A 106 8.26 3.03 -16.89
CA LEU A 106 7.50 3.59 -18.01
C LEU A 106 8.07 3.14 -19.37
N ALA A 107 9.39 3.14 -19.52
CA ALA A 107 10.05 2.61 -20.71
C ALA A 107 9.84 1.10 -20.84
N VAL A 108 9.88 0.35 -19.74
CA VAL A 108 9.52 -1.09 -19.75
C VAL A 108 8.10 -1.29 -20.28
N ILE A 109 7.12 -0.57 -19.75
CA ILE A 109 5.72 -0.62 -20.23
C ILE A 109 5.66 -0.25 -21.71
N SER A 110 6.35 0.81 -22.13
CA SER A 110 6.37 1.24 -23.53
C SER A 110 6.94 0.14 -24.45
N ILE A 111 8.03 -0.53 -24.07
CA ILE A 111 8.65 -1.63 -24.83
C ILE A 111 7.68 -2.82 -24.94
N THR A 112 6.98 -3.14 -23.87
CA THR A 112 6.04 -4.26 -23.83
C THR A 112 4.84 -4.06 -24.76
N MET A 113 4.57 -2.82 -25.18
CA MET A 113 3.49 -2.47 -26.10
C MET A 113 3.89 -2.51 -27.58
N LEU A 114 5.19 -2.61 -27.89
CA LEU A 114 5.68 -2.62 -29.26
C LEU A 114 5.34 -3.91 -30.03
N SER A 115 5.30 -5.06 -29.36
CA SER A 115 5.03 -6.36 -29.99
C SER A 115 4.66 -7.44 -28.97
N LYS A 116 3.98 -8.51 -29.41
CA LYS A 116 3.74 -9.70 -28.58
C LYS A 116 5.05 -10.33 -28.06
N LYS A 117 6.12 -10.29 -28.88
CA LYS A 117 7.43 -10.83 -28.52
C LYS A 117 8.10 -10.01 -27.41
N SER A 118 8.10 -8.68 -27.53
CA SER A 118 8.66 -7.81 -26.48
C SER A 118 7.86 -7.90 -25.18
N ASN A 119 6.52 -8.01 -25.28
CA ASN A 119 5.67 -8.28 -24.11
C ASN A 119 6.07 -9.58 -23.39
N ALA A 120 6.17 -10.70 -24.13
CA ALA A 120 6.53 -11.99 -23.56
C ALA A 120 7.91 -11.99 -22.90
N ILE A 121 8.89 -11.36 -23.56
CA ILE A 121 10.26 -11.22 -23.03
C ILE A 121 10.27 -10.38 -21.75
N ALA A 122 9.63 -9.20 -21.77
CA ALA A 122 9.56 -8.34 -20.60
C ALA A 122 8.86 -9.05 -19.44
N ARG A 123 7.72 -9.68 -19.68
CA ARG A 123 7.02 -10.49 -18.66
C ARG A 123 7.94 -11.56 -18.06
N ALA A 124 8.71 -12.27 -18.88
CA ALA A 124 9.68 -13.26 -18.40
C ALA A 124 10.77 -12.60 -17.52
N CYS A 125 11.32 -11.46 -17.94
CA CYS A 125 12.34 -10.73 -17.19
C CYS A 125 11.81 -10.17 -15.86
N LEU A 126 10.58 -9.67 -15.85
CA LEU A 126 9.95 -9.04 -14.68
C LEU A 126 9.42 -10.08 -13.66
N SER A 127 9.26 -11.34 -14.05
CA SER A 127 8.63 -12.40 -13.24
C SER A 127 9.29 -12.71 -11.90
N HIS A 128 10.57 -12.34 -11.75
CA HIS A 128 11.32 -12.57 -10.52
C HIS A 128 11.11 -11.48 -9.47
N HIS A 129 10.66 -10.30 -9.89
CA HIS A 129 10.48 -9.12 -9.03
C HIS A 129 9.09 -9.10 -8.40
N ARG A 130 9.00 -8.49 -7.22
CA ARG A 130 7.71 -8.21 -6.57
C ARG A 130 7.31 -6.78 -6.86
N TYR A 131 6.07 -6.60 -7.28
CA TYR A 131 5.53 -5.28 -7.57
C TYR A 131 4.43 -4.95 -6.58
N HIS A 132 4.36 -3.68 -6.22
CA HIS A 132 3.24 -3.15 -5.48
C HIS A 132 2.62 -2.01 -6.28
N LEU A 133 1.37 -2.19 -6.68
CA LEU A 133 0.59 -1.14 -7.33
C LEU A 133 -0.40 -0.59 -6.33
N LYS A 134 -0.27 0.70 -6.04
CA LYS A 134 -1.28 1.50 -5.36
C LYS A 134 -2.12 2.20 -6.40
N TYR A 135 -3.43 2.09 -6.29
CA TYR A 135 -4.39 2.81 -7.10
C TYR A 135 -5.27 3.65 -6.21
N MET A 136 -5.27 4.96 -6.43
CA MET A 136 -6.21 5.89 -5.82
C MET A 136 -7.11 6.42 -6.93
N GLN A 137 -8.39 6.05 -6.87
CA GLN A 137 -9.37 6.40 -7.90
C GLN A 137 -9.43 7.93 -8.08
N ASP A 138 -9.47 8.35 -9.33
CA ASP A 138 -9.46 9.74 -9.81
C ASP A 138 -8.18 10.54 -9.52
N ASP A 139 -7.16 9.93 -8.93
CA ASP A 139 -5.94 10.64 -8.52
C ASP A 139 -4.70 10.09 -9.26
N TYR A 140 -4.24 8.88 -8.92
CA TYR A 140 -3.03 8.32 -9.54
C TYR A 140 -2.91 6.79 -9.44
N PHE A 141 -2.02 6.23 -10.28
CA PHE A 141 -1.36 4.95 -10.03
C PHE A 141 0.05 5.17 -9.48
N GLN A 142 0.47 4.37 -8.51
CA GLN A 142 1.86 4.28 -8.09
C GLN A 142 2.30 2.82 -8.16
N LEU A 143 3.20 2.52 -9.10
CA LEU A 143 3.81 1.21 -9.28
C LEU A 143 5.22 1.22 -8.71
N GLU A 144 5.43 0.45 -7.66
CA GLU A 144 6.72 0.30 -6.97
C GLU A 144 7.29 -1.10 -7.25
N ARG A 145 8.53 -1.15 -7.74
CA ARG A 145 9.29 -2.41 -7.88
C ARG A 145 10.11 -2.65 -6.62
N LYS A 146 9.72 -3.61 -5.76
CA LYS A 146 10.43 -3.85 -4.49
C LYS A 146 11.70 -4.68 -4.69
N PHE A 147 12.85 -4.16 -4.24
CA PHE A 147 14.08 -4.92 -4.08
C PHE A 147 14.22 -5.44 -2.64
N VAL A 148 15.06 -6.45 -2.42
CA VAL A 148 15.15 -7.13 -1.10
C VAL A 148 15.70 -6.20 -0.02
N ASN A 149 16.56 -5.25 -0.37
CA ASN A 149 17.32 -4.43 0.58
C ASN A 149 17.29 -2.92 0.29
N GLU A 150 16.57 -2.48 -0.74
CA GLU A 150 16.64 -1.09 -1.24
C GLU A 150 15.26 -0.61 -1.70
N ASP A 151 15.06 0.71 -1.63
CA ASP A 151 13.88 1.35 -2.18
C ASP A 151 13.82 1.14 -3.69
N GLY A 152 12.63 0.81 -4.15
CA GLY A 152 12.36 0.41 -5.51
C GLY A 152 12.30 1.55 -6.52
N ASN A 153 12.54 1.22 -7.79
CA ASN A 153 12.11 2.09 -8.89
C ASN A 153 10.59 2.33 -8.78
N THR A 154 10.19 3.60 -8.78
CA THR A 154 8.79 4.01 -8.61
C THR A 154 8.30 4.74 -9.85
N LEU A 155 7.15 4.31 -10.37
CA LEU A 155 6.42 5.01 -11.42
C LEU A 155 5.11 5.53 -10.85
N ILE A 156 4.89 6.84 -10.97
CA ILE A 156 3.65 7.51 -10.60
C ILE A 156 2.97 7.99 -11.88
N LEU A 157 1.72 7.58 -12.10
CA LEU A 157 0.87 8.06 -13.18
C LEU A 157 -0.23 8.94 -12.58
N ASP A 158 -0.06 10.27 -12.62
CA ASP A 158 -1.07 11.21 -12.13
C ASP A 158 -2.14 11.47 -13.20
N PHE A 159 -3.41 11.42 -12.86
CA PHE A 159 -4.50 11.63 -13.81
C PHE A 159 -4.95 13.09 -13.83
N HIS A 160 -5.02 13.69 -15.02
CA HIS A 160 -5.36 15.12 -15.20
C HIS A 160 -6.42 15.31 -16.26
N ASN A 161 -7.60 15.88 -15.92
CA ASN A 161 -8.75 16.04 -16.83
C ASN A 161 -8.30 16.53 -18.21
N GLY A 162 -8.53 15.71 -19.26
CA GLY A 162 -8.08 15.98 -20.62
C GLY A 162 -8.50 17.35 -21.18
N LYS A 163 -9.58 17.94 -20.65
CA LYS A 163 -10.04 19.29 -21.01
C LYS A 163 -8.99 20.39 -20.78
N TYR A 164 -8.02 20.17 -19.89
CA TYR A 164 -6.95 21.14 -19.61
C TYR A 164 -5.67 20.91 -20.43
N CYS A 165 -5.63 19.90 -21.30
CA CYS A 165 -4.42 19.52 -22.04
C CYS A 165 -4.02 20.56 -23.12
N HIS A 166 -4.89 21.50 -23.47
CA HIS A 166 -4.67 22.41 -24.61
C HIS A 166 -3.62 23.51 -24.37
N LEU A 167 -3.01 23.61 -23.18
CA LEU A 167 -2.51 24.91 -22.74
C LEU A 167 -1.01 25.22 -22.75
N ARG A 168 -0.02 24.32 -22.97
CA ARG A 168 1.37 24.77 -23.36
C ARG A 168 2.51 23.75 -23.52
N SER A 169 2.40 22.46 -23.20
CA SER A 169 3.58 21.56 -23.21
C SER A 169 3.61 20.60 -24.41
N PRO A 170 4.79 20.25 -24.95
CA PRO A 170 4.92 19.11 -25.85
C PRO A 170 4.60 17.82 -25.08
N TYR A 171 3.51 17.14 -25.45
CA TYR A 171 3.15 15.84 -24.89
C TYR A 171 3.65 14.70 -25.79
N GLN A 172 3.86 13.54 -25.18
CA GLN A 172 4.11 12.28 -25.88
C GLN A 172 2.84 11.43 -25.86
N LEU A 173 2.59 10.64 -26.91
CA LEU A 173 1.50 9.66 -26.90
C LEU A 173 2.04 8.36 -26.32
N CYS A 174 1.37 7.85 -25.30
CA CYS A 174 1.67 6.57 -24.67
C CYS A 174 0.46 5.66 -24.81
N ARG A 175 0.72 4.41 -25.22
CA ARG A 175 -0.31 3.40 -25.32
C ARG A 175 -0.23 2.46 -24.13
N ILE A 176 -1.33 2.30 -23.39
CA ILE A 176 -1.45 1.32 -22.31
C ILE A 176 -2.67 0.47 -22.58
N GLY A 177 -2.44 -0.83 -22.81
CA GLY A 177 -3.47 -1.74 -23.32
C GLY A 177 -4.06 -1.26 -24.67
N LYS A 178 -5.37 -1.09 -24.70
CA LYS A 178 -6.09 -0.59 -25.90
C LYS A 178 -6.19 0.93 -25.98
N GLN A 179 -5.83 1.65 -24.92
CA GLN A 179 -5.97 3.11 -24.85
C GLN A 179 -4.67 3.81 -25.26
N GLU A 180 -4.79 4.91 -25.97
CA GLU A 180 -3.70 5.82 -26.31
C GLU A 180 -3.98 7.17 -25.64
N VAL A 181 -3.05 7.63 -24.80
CA VAL A 181 -3.21 8.81 -23.96
C VAL A 181 -2.02 9.74 -24.14
N ALA A 182 -2.27 11.04 -24.04
CA ALA A 182 -1.20 12.03 -23.98
C ALA A 182 -0.56 11.99 -22.59
N ILE A 183 0.77 12.03 -22.55
CA ILE A 183 1.54 12.01 -21.32
C ILE A 183 2.62 13.09 -21.31
N GLU A 184 2.92 13.58 -20.11
CA GLU A 184 4.06 14.44 -19.81
C GLU A 184 4.82 13.81 -18.64
N SER A 185 6.09 13.47 -18.86
CA SER A 185 6.89 12.75 -17.86
C SER A 185 8.02 13.61 -17.35
N THR A 186 8.16 13.64 -16.03
CA THR A 186 9.29 14.23 -15.32
C THR A 186 10.02 13.13 -14.55
N ARG A 187 11.34 13.20 -14.52
CA ARG A 187 12.16 12.31 -13.70
C ARG A 187 12.71 13.12 -12.54
N THR A 188 12.52 12.60 -11.34
CA THR A 188 13.08 13.17 -10.14
C THR A 188 13.90 12.11 -9.43
N ASP A 189 15.10 12.49 -9.02
CA ASP A 189 15.99 11.66 -8.23
C ASP A 189 16.42 12.44 -6.98
N PRO A 190 15.49 12.68 -6.03
CA PRO A 190 15.80 13.47 -4.84
C PRO A 190 16.75 12.72 -3.88
N ASP A 191 16.68 11.39 -3.83
CA ASP A 191 17.32 10.56 -2.80
C ASP A 191 18.13 9.36 -3.34
N GLY A 192 18.43 9.32 -4.64
CA GLY A 192 19.03 8.14 -5.30
C GLY A 192 17.98 7.13 -5.80
N THR A 193 16.72 7.30 -5.41
CA THR A 193 15.60 6.46 -5.85
C THR A 193 15.01 7.01 -7.14
N LEU A 194 15.13 6.24 -8.23
CA LEU A 194 14.59 6.61 -9.53
C LEU A 194 13.05 6.67 -9.49
N THR A 195 12.53 7.90 -9.43
CA THR A 195 11.09 8.16 -9.49
C THR A 195 10.75 8.81 -10.83
N ALA A 196 9.94 8.10 -11.62
CA ALA A 196 9.32 8.65 -12.83
C ALA A 196 7.91 9.09 -12.49
N ARG A 197 7.62 10.39 -12.65
CA ARG A 197 6.30 10.96 -12.47
C ARG A 197 5.74 11.35 -13.82
N THR A 198 4.59 10.79 -14.19
CA THR A 198 3.98 10.95 -15.50
C THR A 198 2.56 11.47 -15.35
N HIS A 199 2.31 12.67 -15.84
CA HIS A 199 0.98 13.22 -15.98
C HIS A 199 0.29 12.54 -17.16
N VAL A 200 -0.91 12.01 -16.95
CA VAL A 200 -1.72 11.33 -17.96
C VAL A 200 -2.99 12.13 -18.22
N PHE A 201 -3.16 12.54 -19.47
CA PHE A 201 -4.32 13.28 -19.94
C PHE A 201 -5.25 12.32 -20.69
N SER A 202 -6.44 12.10 -20.14
CA SER A 202 -7.48 11.23 -20.72
C SER A 202 -8.83 11.93 -20.66
N GLU A 203 -9.69 11.72 -21.65
CA GLU A 203 -11.08 12.19 -21.58
C GLU A 203 -11.97 11.23 -20.77
N ASN A 204 -11.54 9.99 -20.62
CA ASN A 204 -12.26 8.92 -19.94
C ASN A 204 -11.31 8.18 -18.99
N TYR A 205 -11.31 8.58 -17.72
CA TYR A 205 -10.44 7.98 -16.71
C TYR A 205 -10.83 6.56 -16.40
N ASP A 206 -12.12 6.29 -16.25
CA ASP A 206 -12.59 4.98 -15.81
C ASP A 206 -12.18 3.87 -16.77
N ASP A 207 -12.35 4.08 -18.07
CA ASP A 207 -11.93 3.08 -19.05
C ASP A 207 -10.41 2.95 -19.14
N PHE A 208 -9.68 4.05 -18.97
CA PHE A 208 -8.22 4.04 -18.94
C PHE A 208 -7.67 3.32 -17.69
N THR A 209 -8.21 3.59 -16.50
CA THR A 209 -7.79 2.98 -15.24
C THR A 209 -8.11 1.49 -15.22
N ILE A 210 -9.32 1.10 -15.64
CA ILE A 210 -9.73 -0.31 -15.76
C ILE A 210 -8.81 -1.07 -16.73
N GLU A 211 -8.52 -0.49 -17.90
CA GLU A 211 -7.64 -1.14 -18.88
C GLU A 211 -6.19 -1.20 -18.37
N THR A 212 -5.71 -0.16 -17.69
CA THR A 212 -4.38 -0.13 -17.09
C THR A 212 -4.23 -1.17 -15.97
N LEU A 213 -5.22 -1.28 -15.07
CA LEU A 213 -5.25 -2.31 -14.03
C LEU A 213 -5.20 -3.71 -14.62
N ARG A 214 -6.06 -3.99 -15.62
CA ARG A 214 -6.07 -5.28 -16.34
C ARG A 214 -4.74 -5.58 -16.99
N TYR A 215 -4.16 -4.58 -17.65
CA TYR A 215 -2.90 -4.69 -18.35
C TYR A 215 -1.75 -5.01 -17.39
N LEU A 216 -1.58 -4.23 -16.33
CA LEU A 216 -0.51 -4.40 -15.34
C LEU A 216 -0.65 -5.72 -14.58
N SER A 217 -1.89 -6.12 -14.23
CA SER A 217 -2.17 -7.41 -13.58
C SER A 217 -1.76 -8.60 -14.45
N THR A 218 -1.93 -8.48 -15.77
CA THR A 218 -1.51 -9.52 -16.71
C THR A 218 0.00 -9.53 -16.95
N LEU A 219 0.61 -8.33 -17.00
CA LEU A 219 2.04 -8.15 -17.27
C LEU A 219 2.92 -8.60 -16.09
N LEU A 220 2.47 -8.36 -14.85
CA LEU A 220 3.26 -8.51 -13.63
C LEU A 220 2.74 -9.69 -12.79
N PRO A 221 3.31 -10.90 -12.89
CA PRO A 221 2.75 -12.09 -12.25
C PRO A 221 2.84 -12.08 -10.72
N LYS A 222 3.73 -11.29 -10.13
CA LYS A 222 3.89 -11.12 -8.67
C LYS A 222 3.46 -9.72 -8.22
N LEU A 223 2.34 -9.26 -8.77
CA LEU A 223 1.74 -7.99 -8.41
C LEU A 223 0.97 -8.13 -7.11
N SER A 224 1.17 -7.17 -6.20
CA SER A 224 0.36 -6.98 -5.01
C SER A 224 -0.36 -5.63 -5.10
N LEU A 225 -1.63 -5.58 -4.72
CA LEU A 225 -2.46 -4.37 -4.88
C LEU A 225 -2.77 -3.67 -3.55
N GLY A 226 -2.75 -2.34 -3.59
CA GLY A 226 -3.41 -1.47 -2.63
C GLY A 226 -4.41 -0.58 -3.38
N LEU A 227 -5.68 -0.62 -3.02
CA LEU A 227 -6.74 0.05 -3.78
C LEU A 227 -7.49 1.01 -2.86
N THR A 228 -7.64 2.27 -3.28
CA THR A 228 -8.51 3.26 -2.65
C THR A 228 -9.54 3.69 -3.67
N LEU A 229 -10.77 3.20 -3.51
CA LEU A 229 -11.87 3.36 -4.47
C LEU A 229 -12.94 4.27 -3.89
N ARG A 230 -13.38 5.24 -4.71
CA ARG A 230 -14.58 6.05 -4.46
C ARG A 230 -15.76 5.33 -5.09
N VAL A 231 -16.48 4.57 -4.27
CA VAL A 231 -17.51 3.67 -4.77
C VAL A 231 -18.86 4.38 -4.87
N LEU A 232 -19.12 4.95 -6.05
CA LEU A 232 -20.39 5.63 -6.33
C LEU A 232 -21.49 4.66 -6.75
N ASP A 233 -21.13 3.58 -7.44
CA ASP A 233 -22.06 2.57 -7.94
C ASP A 233 -21.44 1.17 -7.94
N ALA A 234 -22.32 0.17 -7.88
CA ALA A 234 -21.94 -1.24 -7.82
C ALA A 234 -21.26 -1.73 -9.11
N GLU A 235 -21.61 -1.19 -10.27
CA GLU A 235 -21.12 -1.68 -11.56
C GLU A 235 -19.67 -1.28 -11.79
N THR A 236 -19.32 -0.02 -11.52
CA THR A 236 -17.94 0.47 -11.56
C THR A 236 -17.04 -0.33 -10.61
N PHE A 237 -17.54 -0.66 -9.41
CA PHE A 237 -16.82 -1.52 -8.49
C PHE A 237 -16.59 -2.93 -9.07
N ARG A 238 -17.63 -3.59 -9.61
CA ARG A 238 -17.48 -4.92 -10.23
C ARG A 238 -16.51 -4.90 -11.40
N ARG A 239 -16.61 -3.92 -12.29
CA ARG A 239 -15.69 -3.76 -13.42
C ARG A 239 -14.25 -3.59 -12.95
N THR A 240 -14.03 -2.82 -11.89
CA THR A 240 -12.71 -2.65 -11.27
C THR A 240 -12.20 -3.96 -10.70
N MET A 241 -13.01 -4.67 -9.90
CA MET A 241 -12.64 -5.96 -9.31
C MET A 241 -12.34 -7.03 -10.37
N GLN A 242 -13.12 -7.08 -11.44
CA GLN A 242 -12.90 -7.97 -12.58
C GLN A 242 -11.59 -7.66 -13.31
N SER A 243 -11.20 -6.38 -13.41
CA SER A 243 -9.93 -5.99 -14.04
C SER A 243 -8.69 -6.53 -13.30
N ILE A 244 -8.82 -6.82 -12.01
CA ILE A 244 -7.75 -7.31 -11.13
C ILE A 244 -7.97 -8.76 -10.66
N GLU A 245 -8.86 -9.51 -11.32
CA GLU A 245 -9.18 -10.89 -10.95
C GLU A 245 -7.93 -11.80 -10.96
N SER A 246 -7.00 -11.54 -11.89
CA SER A 246 -5.74 -12.30 -12.02
C SER A 246 -4.69 -12.01 -10.95
N VAL A 247 -4.87 -10.97 -10.12
CA VAL A 247 -3.91 -10.63 -9.06
C VAL A 247 -4.07 -11.59 -7.90
N GLU A 248 -2.98 -12.24 -7.49
CA GLU A 248 -2.99 -13.19 -6.38
C GLU A 248 -3.22 -12.52 -5.02
N GLU A 249 -2.64 -11.34 -4.79
CA GLU A 249 -2.64 -10.68 -3.48
C GLU A 249 -3.20 -9.25 -3.52
N ILE A 250 -4.32 -9.03 -2.82
CA ILE A 250 -4.78 -7.68 -2.45
C ILE A 250 -4.34 -7.40 -1.02
N LYS A 251 -3.34 -6.54 -0.84
CA LYS A 251 -2.81 -6.17 0.48
C LYS A 251 -3.78 -5.26 1.23
N GLU A 252 -4.38 -4.33 0.53
CA GLU A 252 -5.23 -3.30 1.12
C GLU A 252 -6.35 -2.92 0.16
N MET A 253 -7.55 -2.82 0.69
CA MET A 253 -8.71 -2.26 0.03
C MET A 253 -9.34 -1.20 0.92
N ASN A 254 -9.47 0.01 0.40
CA ASN A 254 -10.16 1.12 1.02
C ASN A 254 -11.34 1.51 0.12
N ALA A 255 -12.55 1.10 0.50
CA ALA A 255 -13.77 1.46 -0.22
C ALA A 255 -14.43 2.63 0.51
N VAL A 256 -14.51 3.77 -0.17
CA VAL A 256 -15.04 5.03 0.38
C VAL A 256 -16.29 5.39 -0.40
N GLY A 257 -17.41 5.56 0.29
CA GLY A 257 -18.64 6.08 -0.30
C GLY A 257 -18.52 7.58 -0.60
N PRO A 258 -19.60 8.21 -1.09
CA PRO A 258 -19.64 9.66 -1.27
C PRO A 258 -19.54 10.35 0.10
N SER A 259 -18.34 10.80 0.44
CA SER A 259 -18.09 11.67 1.59
C SER A 259 -18.67 13.06 1.29
N TRP A 260 -19.08 13.81 2.32
CA TRP A 260 -19.44 15.25 2.25
C TRP A 260 -20.86 15.66 1.87
N HIS A 261 -21.81 14.74 1.72
CA HIS A 261 -23.20 15.18 1.63
C HIS A 261 -23.75 15.48 3.03
N ARG A 262 -24.35 16.67 3.20
CA ARG A 262 -25.09 17.04 4.43
C ARG A 262 -26.16 16.00 4.78
N THR A 263 -26.64 15.27 3.78
CA THR A 263 -27.56 14.14 3.92
C THR A 263 -26.81 12.87 3.50
N PRO A 264 -26.63 11.88 4.41
CA PRO A 264 -25.96 10.63 4.06
C PRO A 264 -26.72 9.92 2.92
N VAL A 265 -25.99 9.51 1.89
CA VAL A 265 -26.52 8.64 0.83
C VAL A 265 -26.17 7.22 1.21
N TYR A 266 -27.19 6.45 1.61
CA TYR A 266 -27.01 5.04 1.98
C TYR A 266 -26.76 4.18 0.74
N GLN A 267 -25.74 3.34 0.80
CA GLN A 267 -25.32 2.47 -0.32
C GLN A 267 -25.21 1.00 0.11
N ASP A 268 -26.29 0.48 0.68
CA ASP A 268 -26.39 -0.87 1.24
C ASP A 268 -25.94 -1.97 0.27
N GLU A 269 -26.41 -1.92 -0.97
CA GLU A 269 -26.03 -2.90 -1.99
C GLU A 269 -24.53 -2.88 -2.30
N VAL A 270 -23.94 -1.67 -2.31
CA VAL A 270 -22.51 -1.49 -2.56
C VAL A 270 -21.70 -1.97 -1.36
N ALA A 271 -22.10 -1.63 -0.13
CA ALA A 271 -21.42 -2.09 1.08
C ALA A 271 -21.39 -3.62 1.16
N LYS A 272 -22.52 -4.27 0.87
CA LYS A 272 -22.62 -5.73 0.79
C LYS A 272 -21.69 -6.30 -0.29
N LEU A 273 -21.72 -5.72 -1.49
CA LEU A 273 -20.88 -6.15 -2.61
C LEU A 273 -19.38 -6.04 -2.26
N VAL A 274 -18.96 -4.94 -1.62
CA VAL A 274 -17.57 -4.76 -1.18
C VAL A 274 -17.17 -5.84 -0.17
N LEU A 275 -18.01 -6.09 0.85
CA LEU A 275 -17.76 -7.14 1.84
C LEU A 275 -17.64 -8.54 1.23
N ASP A 276 -18.40 -8.83 0.17
CA ASP A 276 -18.39 -10.12 -0.52
C ASP A 276 -17.17 -10.28 -1.44
N GLU A 277 -16.89 -9.29 -2.29
CA GLU A 277 -15.81 -9.35 -3.29
C GLU A 277 -14.41 -9.16 -2.69
N CYS A 278 -14.30 -8.44 -1.56
CA CYS A 278 -13.01 -8.13 -0.94
C CYS A 278 -12.56 -9.15 0.10
N ARG A 279 -13.20 -10.32 0.21
CA ARG A 279 -12.81 -11.40 1.14
C ARG A 279 -11.36 -11.88 0.97
N ARG A 280 -10.78 -11.70 -0.22
CA ARG A 280 -9.36 -12.03 -0.52
C ARG A 280 -8.36 -10.94 -0.10
N ALA A 281 -8.84 -9.76 0.31
CA ALA A 281 -7.97 -8.70 0.79
C ALA A 281 -7.41 -9.04 2.17
N LYS A 282 -6.17 -8.65 2.45
CA LYS A 282 -5.61 -8.76 3.80
C LYS A 282 -6.15 -7.68 4.72
N LYS A 283 -6.26 -6.45 4.23
CA LYS A 283 -6.81 -5.31 4.95
C LYS A 283 -8.00 -4.72 4.20
N LEU A 284 -9.08 -4.46 4.93
CA LEU A 284 -10.28 -3.81 4.41
C LEU A 284 -10.65 -2.60 5.26
N ARG A 285 -10.79 -1.43 4.64
CA ARG A 285 -11.48 -0.28 5.21
C ARG A 285 -12.77 -0.02 4.44
N LEU A 286 -13.89 -0.11 5.12
CA LEU A 286 -15.22 0.13 4.58
C LEU A 286 -15.75 1.45 5.15
N ALA A 287 -15.60 2.52 4.38
CA ALA A 287 -16.10 3.85 4.70
C ALA A 287 -17.33 4.18 3.85
N ILE A 288 -18.36 3.34 3.94
CA ILE A 288 -19.63 3.47 3.21
C ILE A 288 -20.76 3.55 4.24
N HIS A 289 -21.60 4.58 4.13
CA HIS A 289 -22.78 4.70 4.96
C HIS A 289 -23.84 3.67 4.55
N THR A 290 -24.32 2.91 5.52
CA THR A 290 -25.43 1.97 5.35
C THR A 290 -26.68 2.50 6.06
N SER A 291 -27.85 2.10 5.59
CA SER A 291 -29.12 2.42 6.26
C SER A 291 -29.23 1.70 7.60
N GLU A 292 -30.17 2.10 8.45
CA GLU A 292 -30.47 1.42 9.72
C GLU A 292 -31.03 0.00 9.51
N ASP A 293 -31.71 -0.22 8.37
CA ASP A 293 -32.30 -1.50 7.97
C ASP A 293 -31.31 -2.42 7.23
N PHE A 294 -30.04 -2.03 7.12
CA PHE A 294 -29.05 -2.83 6.43
C PHE A 294 -28.82 -4.17 7.14
N VAL A 295 -29.08 -5.27 6.44
CA VAL A 295 -28.86 -6.63 6.94
C VAL A 295 -27.81 -7.34 6.10
N TYR A 296 -26.69 -7.69 6.73
CA TYR A 296 -25.70 -8.57 6.12
C TYR A 296 -26.00 -10.05 6.48
N PRO A 297 -26.02 -10.99 5.51
CA PRO A 297 -26.39 -12.37 5.77
C PRO A 297 -25.47 -13.06 6.79
N THR A 298 -26.06 -13.70 7.80
CA THR A 298 -25.31 -14.50 8.78
C THR A 298 -24.81 -15.81 8.21
N THR A 299 -25.33 -16.31 7.07
CA THR A 299 -24.93 -17.59 6.47
C THR A 299 -23.53 -17.58 5.87
N THR A 300 -22.92 -16.41 5.76
CA THR A 300 -21.63 -16.24 5.09
C THR A 300 -20.48 -16.74 5.97
N MET A 301 -19.41 -17.20 5.31
CA MET A 301 -18.18 -17.64 5.99
C MET A 301 -17.61 -16.50 6.86
N PRO A 302 -16.97 -16.82 8.00
CA PRO A 302 -16.26 -15.83 8.81
C PRO A 302 -15.25 -15.04 7.97
N PHE A 303 -15.05 -13.77 8.33
CA PHE A 303 -13.99 -12.98 7.73
C PHE A 303 -12.62 -13.43 8.24
N ASN A 304 -11.61 -13.27 7.40
CA ASN A 304 -10.23 -13.66 7.71
C ASN A 304 -9.25 -12.53 7.38
N PHE A 305 -9.66 -11.29 7.68
CA PHE A 305 -8.83 -10.12 7.47
C PHE A 305 -7.70 -10.07 8.51
N ASP A 306 -6.51 -9.65 8.07
CA ASP A 306 -5.49 -9.19 9.00
C ASP A 306 -5.98 -7.90 9.70
N SER A 307 -6.72 -7.05 8.99
CA SER A 307 -7.35 -5.86 9.57
C SER A 307 -8.64 -5.50 8.85
N ILE A 308 -9.70 -5.22 9.61
CA ILE A 308 -10.94 -4.66 9.09
C ILE A 308 -11.34 -3.41 9.89
N ASN A 309 -11.62 -2.32 9.19
CA ASN A 309 -12.19 -1.09 9.74
C ASN A 309 -13.52 -0.79 9.05
N VAL A 310 -14.59 -0.56 9.81
CA VAL A 310 -15.93 -0.24 9.27
C VAL A 310 -16.43 1.03 9.96
N THR A 311 -16.61 2.12 9.21
CA THR A 311 -16.93 3.44 9.80
C THR A 311 -18.41 3.64 10.14
N SER A 312 -19.31 2.82 9.58
CA SER A 312 -20.75 2.85 9.85
C SER A 312 -21.18 1.45 10.25
N ALA A 313 -20.78 1.04 11.46
CA ALA A 313 -20.91 -0.32 11.94
C ALA A 313 -22.20 -0.57 12.75
N HIS A 314 -23.17 0.35 12.75
CA HIS A 314 -24.41 0.23 13.53
C HIS A 314 -25.16 -1.09 13.23
N TRP A 315 -25.13 -1.55 11.98
CA TRP A 315 -25.73 -2.81 11.52
C TRP A 315 -25.09 -4.09 12.07
N VAL A 316 -23.90 -4.02 12.66
CA VAL A 316 -23.19 -5.19 13.17
C VAL A 316 -23.85 -5.64 14.47
N SER A 317 -24.72 -6.64 14.43
CA SER A 317 -25.26 -7.25 15.66
C SER A 317 -24.18 -8.02 16.43
N ARG A 318 -24.46 -8.34 17.70
CA ARG A 318 -23.61 -9.22 18.51
C ARG A 318 -23.34 -10.56 17.80
N GLU A 319 -24.37 -11.19 17.26
CA GLU A 319 -24.28 -12.48 16.56
C GLU A 319 -23.43 -12.35 15.29
N LEU A 320 -23.61 -11.27 14.54
CA LEU A 320 -22.79 -10.98 13.36
C LEU A 320 -21.32 -10.75 13.74
N PHE A 321 -21.06 -10.01 14.82
CA PHE A 321 -19.70 -9.80 15.32
C PHE A 321 -19.01 -11.12 15.64
N ILE A 322 -19.64 -11.93 16.49
CA ILE A 322 -19.10 -13.22 16.94
C ILE A 322 -18.85 -14.14 15.75
N LYS A 323 -19.81 -14.21 14.81
CA LYS A 323 -19.73 -15.12 13.68
C LYS A 323 -18.74 -14.68 12.60
N LEU A 324 -18.67 -13.38 12.31
CA LEU A 324 -17.92 -12.88 11.16
C LEU A 324 -16.56 -12.28 11.53
N PHE A 325 -16.43 -11.58 12.66
CA PHE A 325 -15.26 -10.74 12.94
C PHE A 325 -14.24 -11.34 13.89
N LEU A 326 -14.62 -12.30 14.76
CA LEU A 326 -13.68 -12.93 15.72
C LEU A 326 -12.55 -13.74 15.07
N SER A 327 -12.65 -14.02 13.77
CA SER A 327 -11.61 -14.71 12.99
C SER A 327 -10.57 -13.74 12.39
N CYS A 328 -10.83 -12.43 12.41
CA CYS A 328 -9.88 -11.39 12.03
C CYS A 328 -8.84 -11.14 13.12
N LYS A 329 -7.67 -10.57 12.77
CA LYS A 329 -6.66 -10.18 13.78
C LYS A 329 -6.93 -8.80 14.38
N THR A 330 -7.32 -7.85 13.56
CA THR A 330 -7.62 -6.47 13.97
C THR A 330 -9.01 -6.09 13.48
N VAL A 331 -9.86 -5.60 14.37
CA VAL A 331 -11.22 -5.14 14.06
C VAL A 331 -11.43 -3.76 14.66
N VAL A 332 -11.84 -2.80 13.84
CA VAL A 332 -12.23 -1.45 14.25
C VAL A 332 -13.63 -1.19 13.72
N LEU A 333 -14.56 -0.88 14.61
CA LEU A 333 -15.96 -0.60 14.27
C LEU A 333 -16.32 0.78 14.82
N ASP A 334 -16.60 1.71 13.92
CA ASP A 334 -16.97 3.07 14.30
C ASP A 334 -18.50 3.20 14.34
N ASN A 335 -18.97 4.07 15.24
CA ASN A 335 -20.38 4.29 15.53
C ASN A 335 -21.10 3.02 15.98
N LYS A 336 -20.48 2.24 16.88
CA LYS A 336 -21.10 1.01 17.42
C LYS A 336 -21.14 0.95 18.94
N ASP A 337 -22.35 1.14 19.46
CA ASP A 337 -22.62 1.07 20.89
C ASP A 337 -23.13 -0.32 21.30
N PHE A 338 -22.21 -1.23 21.64
CA PHE A 338 -22.59 -2.49 22.28
C PHE A 338 -22.94 -2.26 23.77
N ASN A 339 -24.09 -2.80 24.19
CA ASN A 339 -24.45 -2.82 25.61
C ASN A 339 -23.62 -3.87 26.37
N ASP A 340 -23.73 -3.88 27.70
CA ASP A 340 -22.93 -4.77 28.55
C ASP A 340 -23.19 -6.25 28.26
N ALA A 341 -24.44 -6.65 27.97
CA ALA A 341 -24.76 -8.03 27.64
C ALA A 341 -24.14 -8.47 26.29
N ASP A 342 -24.05 -7.55 25.33
CA ASP A 342 -23.37 -7.77 24.07
C ASP A 342 -21.87 -7.90 24.26
N LEU A 343 -21.24 -6.98 25.01
CA LEU A 343 -19.82 -7.02 25.33
C LEU A 343 -19.45 -8.31 26.09
N THR A 344 -20.23 -8.70 27.10
CA THR A 344 -20.06 -9.96 27.83
C THR A 344 -20.06 -11.15 26.89
N SER A 345 -21.00 -11.19 25.94
CA SER A 345 -21.09 -12.29 24.98
C SER A 345 -19.92 -12.31 24.00
N ILE A 346 -19.50 -11.15 23.50
CA ILE A 346 -18.36 -11.00 22.60
C ILE A 346 -17.07 -11.47 23.30
N PHE A 347 -16.81 -11.00 24.53
CA PHE A 347 -15.62 -11.37 25.27
C PHE A 347 -15.66 -12.83 25.73
N LYS A 348 -16.83 -13.39 26.07
CA LYS A 348 -16.97 -14.82 26.30
C LYS A 348 -16.54 -15.60 25.07
N ALA A 349 -17.10 -15.30 23.90
CA ALA A 349 -16.73 -15.95 22.65
C ALA A 349 -15.23 -15.79 22.32
N TRP A 350 -14.63 -14.63 22.60
CA TRP A 350 -13.19 -14.44 22.47
C TRP A 350 -12.38 -15.36 23.39
N THR A 351 -12.80 -15.53 24.65
CA THR A 351 -12.13 -16.43 25.60
C THR A 351 -12.21 -17.90 25.22
N GLU A 352 -13.14 -18.31 24.36
CA GLU A 352 -13.25 -19.70 23.88
C GLU A 352 -12.18 -20.06 22.84
N GLY A 353 -11.52 -19.07 22.24
CA GLY A 353 -10.48 -19.25 21.24
C GLY A 353 -10.76 -18.39 20.01
N SER A 354 -10.15 -17.21 19.99
CA SER A 354 -10.23 -16.26 18.87
C SER A 354 -8.83 -15.85 18.41
N ARG A 355 -8.70 -15.52 17.12
CA ARG A 355 -7.48 -14.96 16.52
C ARG A 355 -7.37 -13.44 16.67
N LEU A 356 -8.37 -12.81 17.26
CA LEU A 356 -8.45 -11.36 17.44
C LEU A 356 -7.38 -10.90 18.43
N GLU A 357 -6.44 -10.11 17.91
CA GLU A 357 -5.34 -9.51 18.66
C GLU A 357 -5.68 -8.08 19.13
N TYR A 358 -6.51 -7.37 18.36
CA TYR A 358 -6.93 -6.00 18.62
C TYR A 358 -8.40 -5.77 18.22
N LEU A 359 -9.17 -5.18 19.13
CA LEU A 359 -10.54 -4.71 18.90
C LEU A 359 -10.65 -3.26 19.33
N GLU A 360 -11.32 -2.45 18.53
CA GLU A 360 -11.75 -1.11 18.89
C GLU A 360 -13.20 -0.93 18.47
N LEU A 361 -14.04 -0.60 19.45
CA LEU A 361 -15.45 -0.30 19.28
C LEU A 361 -15.62 1.17 19.61
N ASP A 362 -15.51 2.02 18.58
CA ASP A 362 -15.66 3.46 18.72
C ASP A 362 -17.16 3.79 18.74
N GLY A 363 -17.60 4.27 19.90
CA GLY A 363 -19.00 4.52 20.19
C GLY A 363 -19.48 5.89 19.68
N THR A 364 -20.74 6.22 19.98
CA THR A 364 -21.22 7.60 19.85
C THR A 364 -20.61 8.50 20.93
N LEU A 365 -20.70 9.83 20.77
CA LEU A 365 -20.10 10.84 21.68
C LEU A 365 -20.42 10.67 23.17
N ASN A 366 -21.42 9.85 23.54
CA ASN A 366 -21.83 9.61 24.93
C ASN A 366 -21.59 8.17 25.38
N PHE A 367 -20.87 7.35 24.61
CA PHE A 367 -20.75 5.92 24.87
C PHE A 367 -20.06 5.59 26.20
N ASP A 368 -19.08 6.38 26.62
CA ASP A 368 -18.25 6.11 27.80
C ASP A 368 -18.64 6.92 29.04
N GLN A 369 -19.60 7.85 28.93
CA GLN A 369 -20.03 8.69 30.05
C GLN A 369 -20.60 7.82 31.16
N GLY A 370 -19.84 7.68 32.25
CA GLY A 370 -20.16 6.83 33.40
C GLY A 370 -20.04 5.33 33.15
N LYS A 371 -19.63 4.88 31.96
CA LYS A 371 -19.53 3.45 31.65
C LYS A 371 -18.36 2.80 32.40
N THR A 372 -18.62 1.65 33.00
CA THR A 372 -17.61 0.78 33.63
C THR A 372 -17.76 -0.62 33.07
N LEU A 373 -16.71 -1.43 33.19
CA LEU A 373 -16.71 -2.83 32.75
C LEU A 373 -17.03 -3.80 33.88
N ASN A 374 -17.51 -3.31 35.03
CA ASN A 374 -17.78 -4.14 36.22
C ASN A 374 -18.85 -5.20 35.92
N SER A 375 -20.01 -4.77 35.42
CA SER A 375 -21.11 -5.64 34.99
C SER A 375 -20.68 -6.67 33.94
N VAL A 376 -19.80 -6.25 33.02
CA VAL A 376 -19.27 -7.12 31.96
C VAL A 376 -18.40 -8.23 32.55
N PHE A 377 -17.51 -7.90 33.50
CA PHE A 377 -16.52 -8.84 34.03
C PHE A 377 -16.89 -9.55 35.33
N GLU A 378 -18.04 -9.25 35.93
CA GLU A 378 -18.62 -10.06 37.02
C GLU A 378 -18.77 -11.54 36.65
N GLU A 379 -19.03 -11.82 35.36
CA GLU A 379 -19.20 -13.18 34.84
C GLU A 379 -17.88 -13.88 34.48
N PHE A 380 -16.73 -13.24 34.69
CA PHE A 380 -15.41 -13.74 34.30
C PHE A 380 -14.54 -14.00 35.54
N PRO A 381 -14.49 -15.24 36.07
CA PRO A 381 -13.80 -15.53 37.34
C PRO A 381 -12.28 -15.33 37.30
N ARG A 382 -11.69 -15.16 36.11
CA ARG A 382 -10.26 -14.90 35.91
C ARG A 382 -9.96 -13.46 35.50
N ALA A 383 -10.97 -12.61 35.36
CA ALA A 383 -10.76 -11.21 35.08
C ALA A 383 -10.11 -10.55 36.30
N ALA A 384 -9.06 -9.77 36.07
CA ALA A 384 -8.37 -9.03 37.12
C ALA A 384 -8.32 -7.54 36.77
N PRO A 385 -8.71 -6.63 37.67
CA PRO A 385 -8.65 -5.19 37.39
C PRO A 385 -7.20 -4.73 37.23
N VAL A 386 -6.98 -3.79 36.32
CA VAL A 386 -5.65 -3.22 36.02
C VAL A 386 -5.70 -1.71 36.17
N LYS A 387 -4.78 -1.15 36.95
CA LYS A 387 -4.70 0.30 37.21
C LYS A 387 -3.85 1.04 36.19
N ASN A 388 -2.69 0.48 35.82
CA ASN A 388 -1.76 1.09 34.88
C ASN A 388 -1.37 0.07 33.82
N ALA A 389 -1.32 0.50 32.56
CA ALA A 389 -0.79 -0.32 31.48
C ALA A 389 -0.12 0.52 30.39
N ILE A 390 0.84 -0.08 29.69
CA ILE A 390 1.31 0.42 28.40
C ILE A 390 0.53 -0.31 27.31
N VAL A 391 -0.23 0.43 26.50
CA VAL A 391 -1.07 -0.11 25.43
C VAL A 391 -0.70 0.50 24.08
N PRO A 392 -0.84 -0.25 22.96
CA PRO A 392 -0.64 0.31 21.63
C PRO A 392 -1.77 1.27 21.29
N ALA A 393 -1.44 2.40 20.68
CA ALA A 393 -2.42 3.23 19.99
C ALA A 393 -2.67 2.67 18.58
N ALA A 394 -3.92 2.47 18.16
CA ALA A 394 -4.20 1.97 16.80
C ALA A 394 -3.64 2.87 15.69
N SER A 395 -3.65 4.19 15.92
CA SER A 395 -3.28 5.20 14.92
C SER A 395 -1.84 5.71 15.05
N ILE A 396 -1.17 5.45 16.18
CA ILE A 396 0.15 6.02 16.50
C ILE A 396 1.13 4.88 16.74
N ARG A 397 2.32 4.98 16.15
CA ARG A 397 3.35 3.91 16.24
C ARG A 397 3.87 3.70 17.66
N ASP A 398 3.54 4.60 18.57
CA ASP A 398 4.03 4.62 19.94
C ASP A 398 3.00 3.98 20.87
N SER A 399 3.51 3.28 21.87
CA SER A 399 2.68 2.76 22.98
C SER A 399 2.57 3.83 24.06
N TRP A 400 1.42 3.90 24.71
CA TRP A 400 1.13 4.93 25.71
C TRP A 400 0.91 4.32 27.07
N LEU A 401 1.45 4.98 28.10
CA LEU A 401 1.12 4.69 29.48
C LEU A 401 -0.25 5.28 29.81
N VAL A 402 -1.19 4.43 30.18
CA VAL A 402 -2.56 4.81 30.55
C VAL A 402 -2.82 4.44 31.99
N LYS A 403 -3.36 5.40 32.75
CA LYS A 403 -3.89 5.20 34.10
C LYS A 403 -5.40 5.05 34.02
N PHE A 404 -5.90 3.91 34.48
CA PHE A 404 -7.31 3.56 34.45
C PHE A 404 -7.96 3.84 35.81
N GLY A 405 -9.14 4.44 35.77
CA GLY A 405 -10.03 4.50 36.93
C GLY A 405 -10.57 3.12 37.32
N GLU A 406 -11.20 3.04 38.49
CA GLU A 406 -11.83 1.82 38.96
C GLU A 406 -12.86 1.29 37.94
N GLY A 407 -12.81 0.00 37.66
CA GLY A 407 -13.71 -0.66 36.72
C GLY A 407 -13.49 -0.32 35.24
N ARG A 408 -12.44 0.43 34.87
CA ARG A 408 -12.20 0.84 33.48
C ARG A 408 -11.26 -0.06 32.69
N CYS A 409 -10.52 -0.96 33.34
CA CYS A 409 -9.63 -1.90 32.67
C CYS A 409 -9.53 -3.24 33.40
N TYR A 410 -9.61 -4.31 32.63
CA TYR A 410 -9.51 -5.70 33.10
C TYR A 410 -8.57 -6.51 32.22
N ARG A 411 -7.74 -7.34 32.85
CA ARG A 411 -7.00 -8.40 32.19
C ARG A 411 -7.86 -9.66 32.13
N ILE A 412 -8.05 -10.19 30.92
CA ILE A 412 -8.72 -11.47 30.67
C ILE A 412 -7.78 -12.46 30.01
N GLN A 413 -8.17 -13.73 30.00
CA GLN A 413 -7.37 -14.84 29.49
C GLN A 413 -8.26 -15.82 28.73
N GLN A 414 -7.79 -16.31 27.58
CA GLN A 414 -8.45 -17.37 26.84
C GLN A 414 -8.39 -18.71 27.61
N ARG A 415 -9.23 -19.67 27.20
CA ARG A 415 -9.35 -20.99 27.83
C ARG A 415 -8.05 -21.81 27.72
N ASP A 416 -7.19 -21.49 26.75
CA ASP A 416 -5.85 -22.08 26.57
C ASP A 416 -4.87 -21.72 27.71
N GLY A 417 -5.15 -20.68 28.49
CA GLY A 417 -4.26 -20.16 29.51
C GLY A 417 -3.01 -19.44 28.98
N GLN A 418 -2.80 -19.37 27.67
CA GLN A 418 -1.63 -18.76 27.04
C GLN A 418 -1.93 -17.35 26.55
N THR A 419 -3.10 -17.15 25.94
CA THR A 419 -3.45 -15.88 25.32
C THR A 419 -4.16 -14.98 26.33
N THR A 420 -3.54 -13.84 26.67
CA THR A 420 -4.12 -12.81 27.54
C THR A 420 -4.41 -11.54 26.77
N ALA A 421 -5.42 -10.79 27.18
CA ALA A 421 -5.73 -9.47 26.66
C ALA A 421 -6.08 -8.50 27.79
N LEU A 422 -5.86 -7.21 27.54
CA LEU A 422 -6.50 -6.14 28.29
C LEU A 422 -7.77 -5.72 27.57
N VAL A 423 -8.85 -5.57 28.32
CA VAL A 423 -10.07 -4.90 27.89
C VAL A 423 -10.21 -3.62 28.68
N TYR A 424 -10.40 -2.49 27.99
CA TYR A 424 -10.45 -1.19 28.64
C TYR A 424 -11.34 -0.20 27.89
N ILE A 425 -11.76 0.85 28.59
CA ILE A 425 -12.49 1.98 28.01
C ILE A 425 -11.55 3.19 27.93
N HIS A 426 -11.46 3.82 26.76
CA HIS A 426 -10.67 5.03 26.53
C HIS A 426 -11.27 5.86 25.39
N ASN A 427 -11.42 7.18 25.57
CA ASN A 427 -11.93 8.14 24.59
C ASN A 427 -13.16 7.63 23.80
N TYR A 428 -14.26 7.36 24.49
CA TYR A 428 -15.53 6.89 23.87
C TYR A 428 -15.47 5.49 23.24
N ALA A 429 -14.36 4.76 23.37
CA ALA A 429 -14.21 3.43 22.79
C ALA A 429 -14.05 2.33 23.84
N ALA A 430 -14.57 1.13 23.52
CA ALA A 430 -14.20 -0.10 24.22
C ALA A 430 -13.14 -0.84 23.40
N LEU A 431 -11.99 -1.13 24.02
CA LEU A 431 -10.83 -1.70 23.36
C LEU A 431 -10.48 -3.07 23.95
N LEU A 432 -9.97 -3.96 23.11
CA LEU A 432 -9.27 -5.17 23.50
C LEU A 432 -7.90 -5.18 22.83
N SER A 433 -6.83 -5.45 23.59
CA SER A 433 -5.49 -5.66 23.03
C SER A 433 -4.78 -6.82 23.70
N THR A 434 -4.18 -7.69 22.88
CA THR A 434 -3.27 -8.77 23.30
C THR A 434 -1.83 -8.30 23.47
N LYS A 435 -1.50 -7.10 22.97
CA LYS A 435 -0.18 -6.47 23.08
C LYS A 435 -0.26 -5.40 24.15
N PHE A 436 0.33 -5.64 25.32
CA PHE A 436 0.34 -4.69 26.42
C PHE A 436 1.49 -4.99 27.40
N GLN A 437 1.81 -4.03 28.27
CA GLN A 437 2.70 -4.23 29.41
C GLN A 437 2.01 -3.77 30.70
N ILE A 438 2.18 -4.53 31.78
CA ILE A 438 1.66 -4.25 33.13
C ILE A 438 2.71 -4.66 34.16
N GLY A 439 2.56 -4.21 35.41
CA GLY A 439 3.40 -4.64 36.54
C GLY A 439 4.24 -3.51 37.10
N LYS A 440 5.18 -3.87 37.99
CA LYS A 440 5.93 -2.94 38.84
C LYS A 440 6.65 -1.83 38.08
N GLU A 441 7.28 -2.15 36.96
CA GLU A 441 8.00 -1.16 36.14
C GLU A 441 7.04 -0.12 35.54
N VAL A 442 5.86 -0.56 35.10
CA VAL A 442 4.81 0.32 34.56
C VAL A 442 4.22 1.19 35.67
N ASP A 443 4.04 0.63 36.87
CA ASP A 443 3.57 1.36 38.04
C ASP A 443 4.59 2.41 38.52
N GLU A 444 5.88 2.09 38.49
CA GLU A 444 6.97 3.02 38.82
C GLU A 444 7.08 4.16 37.80
N MET A 445 6.97 3.85 36.50
CA MET A 445 6.92 4.85 35.43
C MET A 445 5.71 5.78 35.61
N ALA A 446 4.56 5.22 35.98
CA ALA A 446 3.36 5.97 36.31
C ALA A 446 3.58 6.91 37.50
N ALA A 447 4.23 6.45 38.57
CA ALA A 447 4.52 7.28 39.75
C ALA A 447 5.51 8.41 39.42
N GLN A 448 6.57 8.13 38.65
CA GLN A 448 7.55 9.15 38.23
C GLN A 448 6.90 10.27 37.42
N LEU A 449 6.00 9.95 36.48
CA LEU A 449 5.29 10.95 35.69
C LEU A 449 4.34 11.84 36.52
N GLU A 450 3.86 11.34 37.66
CA GLU A 450 3.12 12.13 38.65
C GLU A 450 4.05 13.07 39.44
N GLU A 451 5.20 12.58 39.89
CA GLU A 451 6.20 13.37 40.63
C GLU A 451 6.80 14.50 39.79
N ASP A 452 7.08 14.23 38.51
CA ASP A 452 7.70 15.19 37.61
C ASP A 452 6.76 16.33 37.16
N GLY A 453 5.45 16.24 37.46
CA GLY A 453 4.45 17.22 37.02
C GLY A 453 4.24 17.27 35.50
N VAL A 454 4.95 16.44 34.73
CA VAL A 454 4.85 16.29 33.26
C VAL A 454 3.55 15.54 32.87
N GLY A 455 2.89 14.89 33.84
CA GLY A 455 1.63 14.17 33.65
C GLY A 455 0.47 14.99 33.03
N ARG A 456 0.58 16.33 32.95
CA ARG A 456 -0.45 17.17 32.29
C ARG A 456 -0.28 17.34 30.77
N HIS A 457 0.81 16.90 30.14
CA HIS A 457 1.05 17.22 28.72
C HIS A 457 1.10 16.03 27.77
N ILE A 458 1.24 14.79 28.26
CA ILE A 458 1.29 13.60 27.40
C ILE A 458 -0.11 12.96 27.23
N GLY A 459 -1.08 13.27 28.11
CA GLY A 459 -2.48 12.87 27.97
C GLY A 459 -3.46 14.01 27.65
N GLY A 460 -2.97 15.24 27.45
CA GLY A 460 -3.77 16.47 27.40
C GLY A 460 -4.48 16.72 26.07
N HIS A 461 -5.25 15.75 25.56
CA HIS A 461 -6.44 16.03 24.76
C HIS A 461 -7.72 15.60 25.53
N PHE A 462 -7.65 15.55 26.86
CA PHE A 462 -8.83 15.54 27.70
C PHE A 462 -9.51 16.91 27.62
N LEU A 463 -10.69 16.95 27.00
CA LEU A 463 -11.72 17.90 27.38
C LEU A 463 -12.02 17.61 28.86
N ASP A 464 -11.83 18.59 29.74
CA ASP A 464 -12.35 18.54 31.11
C ASP A 464 -13.87 18.36 31.03
N GLU A 465 -14.35 17.11 31.06
CA GLU A 465 -15.78 16.76 31.11
C GLU A 465 -16.43 17.07 32.47
N ASN A 466 -15.72 17.79 33.36
CA ASN A 466 -16.25 18.34 34.60
C ASN A 466 -16.74 19.80 34.47
N MET A 467 -17.04 20.29 33.26
CA MET A 467 -17.94 21.45 33.13
C MET A 467 -19.34 21.01 33.57
N GLN A 468 -19.57 21.06 34.88
CA GLN A 468 -20.89 21.14 35.45
C GLN A 468 -21.64 22.24 34.69
N ALA A 469 -22.75 21.85 34.07
CA ALA A 469 -23.73 22.80 33.60
C ALA A 469 -24.13 23.66 34.80
N GLU A 470 -23.67 24.91 34.82
CA GLU A 470 -24.37 25.95 35.56
C GLU A 470 -25.76 26.05 34.92
N GLU A 471 -26.77 25.65 35.68
CA GLU A 471 -28.19 25.82 35.34
C GLU A 471 -28.48 27.32 35.15
N ASP A 472 -29.03 27.68 33.99
CA ASP A 472 -29.83 28.89 33.75
C ASP A 472 -31.26 28.50 33.39
#